data_AF-A0A813LYT3-F1
#
_entry.id   AF-A0A813LYT3-F1
#
_cell.length_a   1.000
_cell.length_b   1.000
_cell.length_c   1.000
_cell.angle_alpha   90.00
_cell.angle_beta   90.00
_cell.angle_gamma   90.00
#
_symmetry.space_group_name_H-M   'P 1'
#
loop_
_entity.id
_entity.type
_entity.pdbx_description
1 polymer ?
#
loop_
_entity_poly.entity_id
_entity_poly.type
_entity_poly.pdbx_seq_one_letter_code
_entity_poly.pdbx_strand_id
1 'polypeptide(L)'
;MGSIARLMQHLLRLPGDDPQLVRLAAAAVLLAREGRGPLQPSGWSTEEMDVQRAEVHRLELAWRTFLGAPGPLVADRSAGGAALHLAFREMEAAVKDGKPIPERDELLVRVARALLGGSYTTAYEVEATVRSMLSGGGIGGLTAMAEDALATCLVSKQRGLDLAGAGCASRVACLVGSMLALHPGQLELAKPKPAAMAAAIAATPQRLGGGRRDRAASTSPAGSAAVVF
;
A
#
# COMPACT_ATOMS: atom_id res chain seq x y z
N MET A 1 -8.61 -12.10 2.44
CA MET A 1 -8.04 -11.68 1.14
C MET A 1 -9.07 -11.10 0.15
N GLY A 2 -10.27 -11.67 0.03
CA GLY A 2 -11.27 -11.22 -0.96
C GLY A 2 -11.68 -9.74 -0.83
N SER A 3 -11.74 -9.19 0.38
CA SER A 3 -12.03 -7.77 0.62
C SER A 3 -10.97 -6.83 0.05
N ILE A 4 -9.69 -7.18 0.16
CA ILE A 4 -8.56 -6.39 -0.37
C ILE A 4 -8.59 -6.39 -1.90
N ALA A 5 -8.85 -7.54 -2.52
CA ALA A 5 -8.95 -7.63 -3.98
C ALA A 5 -10.08 -6.74 -4.53
N ARG A 6 -11.22 -6.68 -3.83
CA ARG A 6 -12.32 -5.78 -4.19
C ARG A 6 -11.97 -4.31 -4.03
N LEU A 7 -11.28 -3.94 -2.95
CA LEU A 7 -10.77 -2.58 -2.77
C LEU A 7 -9.87 -2.19 -3.96
N MET A 8 -8.89 -3.04 -4.30
CA MET A 8 -8.02 -2.78 -5.45
C MET A 8 -8.78 -2.74 -6.78
N GLN A 9 -9.81 -3.57 -6.94
CA GLN A 9 -10.69 -3.54 -8.10
C GLN A 9 -11.40 -2.20 -8.24
N HIS A 10 -11.84 -1.57 -7.13
CA HIS A 10 -12.43 -0.23 -7.18
C HIS A 10 -11.44 0.81 -7.69
N LEU A 11 -10.17 0.78 -7.24
CA LEU A 11 -9.15 1.70 -7.75
C LEU A 11 -8.83 1.46 -9.23
N LEU A 12 -8.72 0.20 -9.65
CA LEU A 12 -8.46 -0.15 -11.05
C LEU A 12 -9.56 0.30 -12.00
N ARG A 13 -10.81 0.40 -11.51
CA ARG A 13 -11.96 0.86 -12.32
C ARG A 13 -12.03 2.37 -12.49
N LEU A 14 -11.26 3.16 -11.72
CA LEU A 14 -11.22 4.59 -11.90
C LEU A 14 -10.50 4.91 -13.22
N PRO A 15 -11.04 5.81 -14.07
CA PRO A 15 -10.32 6.32 -15.24
C PRO A 15 -9.08 7.13 -14.83
N GLY A 16 -8.10 7.25 -15.74
CA GLY A 16 -6.91 8.09 -15.56
C GLY A 16 -7.25 9.54 -15.24
N ASP A 17 -8.22 10.07 -15.97
CA ASP A 17 -8.66 11.47 -15.87
C ASP A 17 -9.87 11.63 -14.93
N ASP A 18 -10.02 10.76 -13.92
CA ASP A 18 -11.16 10.85 -13.00
C ASP A 18 -11.09 12.16 -12.18
N PRO A 19 -12.13 13.00 -12.21
CA PRO A 19 -12.16 14.25 -11.44
C PRO A 19 -12.12 14.01 -9.92
N GLN A 20 -12.45 12.82 -9.43
CA GLN A 20 -12.26 12.43 -8.04
C GLN A 20 -10.78 12.40 -7.65
N LEU A 21 -9.88 11.90 -8.53
CA LEU A 21 -8.45 11.88 -8.23
C LEU A 21 -7.88 13.29 -8.14
N VAL A 22 -8.33 14.21 -9.00
CA VAL A 22 -7.95 15.63 -8.95
C VAL A 22 -8.44 16.28 -7.65
N ARG A 23 -9.69 16.03 -7.24
CA ARG A 23 -10.21 16.53 -5.95
C ARG A 23 -9.44 15.97 -4.75
N LEU A 24 -9.07 14.69 -4.78
CA LEU A 24 -8.25 14.07 -3.74
C LEU A 24 -6.85 14.67 -3.68
N ALA A 25 -6.23 14.93 -4.83
CA ALA A 25 -4.95 15.60 -4.93
C ALA A 25 -5.00 17.01 -4.32
N ALA A 26 -6.04 17.79 -4.61
CA ALA A 26 -6.25 19.11 -4.01
C ALA A 26 -6.40 19.01 -2.48
N ALA A 27 -7.24 18.09 -1.98
CA ALA A 27 -7.42 17.87 -0.55
C ALA A 27 -6.12 17.39 0.14
N ALA A 28 -5.31 16.56 -0.53
CA ALA A 28 -4.02 16.11 -0.03
C ALA A 28 -3.03 17.27 0.12
N VAL A 29 -2.98 18.19 -0.86
CA VAL A 29 -2.15 19.40 -0.78
C VAL A 29 -2.59 20.31 0.37
N LEU A 30 -3.90 20.53 0.50
CA LEU A 30 -4.46 21.33 1.59
C LEU A 30 -4.05 20.77 2.96
N LEU A 31 -4.32 19.49 3.20
CA LEU A 31 -4.08 18.85 4.50
C LEU A 31 -2.58 18.63 4.81
N ALA A 32 -1.75 18.47 3.78
CA ALA A 32 -0.30 18.41 3.97
C ALA A 32 0.28 19.75 4.44
N ARG A 33 -0.28 20.88 3.98
CA ARG A 33 0.18 22.23 4.34
C ARG A 33 -0.34 22.72 5.68
N GLU A 34 -1.62 22.49 5.96
CA GLU A 34 -2.27 22.98 7.19
C GLU A 34 -2.06 22.06 8.39
N GLY A 35 -1.70 20.80 8.13
CA GLY A 35 -1.67 19.76 9.14
C GLY A 35 -3.06 19.26 9.51
N ARG A 36 -3.12 18.15 10.25
CA ARG A 36 -4.37 17.51 10.70
C ARG A 36 -4.84 18.00 12.08
N GLY A 37 -4.25 19.09 12.58
CA GLY A 37 -4.43 19.54 13.97
C GLY A 37 -5.77 20.27 14.17
N PRO A 38 -6.52 19.99 15.26
CA PRO A 38 -7.78 20.67 15.58
C PRO A 38 -7.61 22.10 16.12
N LEU A 39 -6.41 22.68 16.03
CA LEU A 39 -6.00 23.82 16.84
C LEU A 39 -5.14 24.78 16.04
N GLN A 40 -5.74 25.36 15.02
CA GLN A 40 -5.76 26.82 14.92
C GLN A 40 -6.92 27.17 13.99
N PRO A 41 -7.96 27.87 14.48
CA PRO A 41 -8.80 28.64 13.60
C PRO A 41 -7.90 29.74 13.02
N SER A 42 -7.09 29.37 12.02
CA SER A 42 -6.56 30.37 11.11
C SER A 42 -7.81 31.04 10.57
N GLY A 43 -7.92 32.35 10.75
CA GLY A 43 -9.14 33.12 10.42
C GLY A 43 -9.46 33.17 8.93
N TRP A 44 -8.98 32.20 8.15
CA TRP A 44 -8.93 32.14 6.69
C TRP A 44 -9.39 30.77 6.16
N SER A 45 -10.30 30.09 6.87
CA SER A 45 -11.00 28.94 6.27
C SER A 45 -11.99 29.43 5.22
N THR A 46 -11.84 28.97 3.98
CA THR A 46 -12.86 29.16 2.95
C THR A 46 -13.84 27.98 2.93
N GLU A 47 -15.04 28.21 2.41
CA GLU A 47 -16.06 27.17 2.24
C GLU A 47 -15.53 25.97 1.42
N GLU A 48 -14.72 26.23 0.39
CA GLU A 48 -14.10 25.19 -0.43
C GLU A 48 -13.17 24.28 0.40
N MET A 49 -12.37 24.87 1.30
CA MET A 49 -11.47 24.13 2.17
C MET A 49 -12.25 23.27 3.18
N ASP A 50 -13.36 23.79 3.70
CA ASP A 50 -14.27 23.06 4.58
C ASP A 50 -14.90 21.86 3.87
N VAL A 51 -15.30 22.02 2.60
CA VAL A 51 -15.79 20.92 1.76
C VAL A 51 -14.71 19.85 1.56
N GLN A 52 -13.46 20.25 1.27
CA GLN A 52 -12.34 19.31 1.11
C GLN A 52 -12.05 18.54 2.41
N ARG A 53 -12.07 19.21 3.57
CA ARG A 53 -11.90 18.55 4.89
C ARG A 53 -13.05 17.60 5.21
N ALA A 54 -14.29 18.00 4.95
CA ALA A 54 -15.46 17.15 5.15
C ALA A 54 -15.38 15.88 4.28
N GLU A 55 -14.92 16.00 3.03
CA GLU A 55 -14.74 14.86 2.14
C GLU A 55 -13.68 13.89 2.66
N VAL A 56 -12.54 14.39 3.16
CA VAL A 56 -11.51 13.52 3.75
C VAL A 56 -12.03 12.80 5.00
N HIS A 57 -12.79 13.49 5.86
CA HIS A 57 -13.44 12.85 7.01
C HIS A 57 -14.43 11.76 6.59
N ARG A 58 -15.20 11.98 5.51
CA ARG A 58 -16.10 10.97 4.93
C ARG A 58 -15.31 9.74 4.44
N LEU A 59 -14.17 9.93 3.79
CA LEU A 59 -13.30 8.85 3.33
C LEU A 59 -12.67 8.08 4.50
N GLU A 60 -12.22 8.78 5.54
CA GLU A 60 -11.72 8.15 6.78
C GLU A 60 -12.80 7.29 7.46
N LEU A 61 -14.04 7.79 7.51
CA LEU A 61 -15.16 7.02 8.05
C LEU A 61 -15.44 5.77 7.19
N ALA A 62 -15.39 5.88 5.86
CA ALA A 62 -15.55 4.74 4.96
C ALA A 62 -14.46 3.69 5.18
N TRP A 63 -13.20 4.10 5.38
CA TRP A 63 -12.09 3.21 5.72
C TRP A 63 -12.32 2.48 7.06
N ARG A 64 -12.71 3.19 8.11
CA ARG A 64 -13.03 2.58 9.42
C ARG A 64 -14.20 1.60 9.32
N THR A 65 -15.23 1.96 8.56
CA THR A 65 -16.39 1.10 8.30
C THR A 65 -15.99 -0.17 7.56
N PHE A 66 -15.10 -0.05 6.57
CA PHE A 66 -14.57 -1.20 5.84
C PHE A 66 -13.79 -2.16 6.75
N LEU A 67 -12.91 -1.62 7.60
CA LEU A 67 -12.13 -2.42 8.56
C LEU A 67 -13.00 -3.09 9.63
N GLY A 68 -14.07 -2.43 10.06
CA GLY A 68 -15.00 -2.93 11.09
C GLY A 68 -16.19 -3.72 10.54
N ALA A 69 -16.25 -3.99 9.23
CA ALA A 69 -17.41 -4.60 8.60
C ALA A 69 -17.66 -6.03 9.13
N PRO A 70 -18.89 -6.37 9.58
CA PRO A 70 -19.20 -7.70 10.14
C PRO A 70 -19.31 -8.80 9.08
N GLY A 71 -19.17 -8.45 7.79
CA GLY A 71 -19.27 -9.40 6.70
C GLY A 71 -18.99 -8.78 5.32
N PRO A 72 -18.86 -9.62 4.28
CA PRO A 72 -18.38 -9.22 2.97
C PRO A 72 -19.30 -8.22 2.27
N LEU A 73 -20.62 -8.31 2.45
CA LEU A 73 -21.58 -7.37 1.85
C LEU A 73 -21.49 -5.95 2.43
N VAL A 74 -21.11 -5.80 3.70
CA VAL A 74 -20.93 -4.49 4.33
C VAL A 74 -19.57 -3.91 3.93
N ALA A 75 -18.54 -4.76 3.87
CA ALA A 75 -17.23 -4.39 3.36
C ALA A 75 -17.33 -3.89 1.91
N ASP A 76 -18.09 -4.57 1.05
CA ASP A 76 -18.27 -4.20 -0.36
C ASP A 76 -18.84 -2.78 -0.54
N ARG A 77 -19.86 -2.44 0.26
CA ARG A 77 -20.50 -1.11 0.21
C ARG A 77 -19.56 0.03 0.61
N SER A 78 -18.57 -0.26 1.46
CA SER A 78 -17.59 0.73 1.92
C SER A 78 -16.26 0.66 1.14
N ALA A 79 -16.06 -0.37 0.32
CA ALA A 79 -14.80 -0.64 -0.38
C ALA A 79 -14.38 0.51 -1.32
N GLY A 80 -15.33 1.13 -2.02
CA GLY A 80 -15.04 2.28 -2.89
C GLY A 80 -14.50 3.50 -2.14
N GLY A 81 -15.14 3.88 -1.02
CA GLY A 81 -14.65 4.98 -0.18
C GLY A 81 -13.33 4.65 0.52
N ALA A 82 -13.18 3.40 0.98
CA ALA A 82 -11.94 2.88 1.54
C ALA A 82 -10.77 2.91 0.54
N ALA A 83 -11.03 2.53 -0.72
CA ALA A 83 -10.08 2.63 -1.82
C ALA A 83 -9.59 4.08 -2.03
N LEU A 84 -10.54 5.01 -2.16
CA LEU A 84 -10.23 6.44 -2.32
C LEU A 84 -9.48 7.01 -1.10
N HIS A 85 -9.77 6.53 0.10
CA HIS A 85 -9.02 6.92 1.30
C HIS A 85 -7.54 6.51 1.21
N LEU A 86 -7.24 5.29 0.75
CA LEU A 86 -5.85 4.84 0.58
C LEU A 86 -5.11 5.61 -0.52
N ALA A 87 -5.79 5.87 -1.64
CA ALA A 87 -5.29 6.76 -2.68
C ALA A 87 -4.93 8.14 -2.11
N PHE A 88 -5.84 8.75 -1.34
CA PHE A 88 -5.61 10.02 -0.67
C PHE A 88 -4.38 9.97 0.28
N ARG A 89 -4.21 8.89 1.05
CA ARG A 89 -3.08 8.74 1.97
C ARG A 89 -1.72 8.69 1.25
N GLU A 90 -1.64 8.00 0.12
CA GLU A 90 -0.42 7.96 -0.71
C GLU A 90 -0.12 9.34 -1.33
N MET A 91 -1.15 10.07 -1.78
CA MET A 91 -0.99 11.44 -2.28
C MET A 91 -0.54 12.41 -1.17
N GLU A 92 -1.17 12.35 0.00
CA GLU A 92 -0.82 13.17 1.17
C GLU A 92 0.63 12.90 1.62
N ALA A 93 1.04 11.63 1.64
CA ALA A 93 2.42 11.25 1.95
C ALA A 93 3.41 11.84 0.93
N ALA A 94 3.11 11.74 -0.37
CA ALA A 94 3.94 12.32 -1.41
C ALA A 94 4.10 13.85 -1.25
N VAL A 95 3.00 14.56 -0.98
CA VAL A 95 3.05 16.02 -0.79
C VAL A 95 3.83 16.40 0.47
N LYS A 96 3.65 15.67 1.58
CA LYS A 96 4.40 15.89 2.82
C LYS A 96 5.91 15.71 2.62
N ASP A 97 6.30 14.78 1.77
CA ASP A 97 7.70 14.56 1.38
C ASP A 97 8.23 15.58 0.36
N GLY A 98 7.41 16.53 -0.10
CA GLY A 98 7.77 17.47 -1.17
C GLY A 98 7.92 16.82 -2.56
N LYS A 99 7.34 15.62 -2.76
CA LYS A 99 7.35 14.89 -4.03
C LYS A 99 6.16 15.29 -4.90
N PRO A 100 6.25 15.12 -6.23
CA PRO A 100 5.09 15.26 -7.09
C PRO A 100 3.98 14.28 -6.69
N ILE A 101 2.72 14.68 -6.93
CA ILE A 101 1.56 13.83 -6.69
C ILE A 101 1.64 12.65 -7.67
N PRO A 102 1.56 11.40 -7.19
CA PRO A 102 1.68 10.23 -8.05
C PRO A 102 0.56 10.18 -9.08
N GLU A 103 0.92 9.81 -10.31
CA GLU A 103 -0.06 9.48 -11.35
C GLU A 103 -0.89 8.25 -10.96
N ARG A 104 -2.02 8.02 -11.64
CA ARG A 104 -2.92 6.90 -11.33
C ARG A 104 -2.22 5.55 -11.27
N ASP A 105 -1.37 5.24 -12.25
CA ASP A 105 -0.73 3.93 -12.33
C ASP A 105 0.32 3.73 -11.23
N GLU A 106 1.05 4.80 -10.89
CA GLU A 106 1.97 4.81 -9.76
C GLU A 106 1.22 4.65 -8.43
N LEU A 107 0.09 5.34 -8.29
CA LEU A 107 -0.79 5.25 -7.12
C LEU A 107 -1.29 3.81 -6.91
N LEU A 108 -1.73 3.15 -7.98
CA LEU A 108 -2.15 1.74 -7.94
C LEU A 108 -1.03 0.84 -7.45
N VAL A 109 0.19 1.03 -7.95
CA VAL A 109 1.37 0.26 -7.53
C VAL A 109 1.70 0.51 -6.05
N ARG A 110 1.71 1.77 -5.60
CA ARG A 110 2.00 2.11 -4.20
C ARG A 110 0.98 1.51 -3.23
N VAL A 111 -0.32 1.68 -3.52
CA VAL A 111 -1.40 1.09 -2.71
C VAL A 111 -1.33 -0.44 -2.72
N ALA A 112 -1.05 -1.07 -3.88
CA ALA A 112 -0.88 -2.51 -3.97
C ALA A 112 0.28 -3.02 -3.12
N ARG A 113 1.44 -2.34 -3.15
CA ARG A 113 2.60 -2.68 -2.29
C ARG A 113 2.23 -2.57 -0.81
N ALA A 114 1.51 -1.52 -0.42
CA ALA A 114 1.08 -1.31 0.97
C ALA A 114 0.09 -2.38 1.47
N LEU A 115 -0.84 -2.83 0.61
CA LEU A 115 -1.89 -3.78 1.00
C LEU A 115 -1.52 -5.26 0.82
N LEU A 116 -0.78 -5.57 -0.24
CA LEU A 116 -0.49 -6.95 -0.65
C LEU A 116 0.93 -7.40 -0.28
N GLY A 117 1.83 -6.47 0.08
CA GLY A 117 3.20 -6.79 0.50
C GLY A 117 4.14 -7.28 -0.62
N GLY A 118 3.70 -7.25 -1.89
CA GLY A 118 4.51 -7.64 -3.06
C GLY A 118 5.29 -6.50 -3.68
N SER A 119 6.27 -6.81 -4.53
CA SER A 119 7.08 -5.84 -5.29
C SER A 119 6.51 -5.63 -6.70
N TYR A 120 5.42 -4.89 -6.81
CA TYR A 120 4.83 -4.55 -8.11
C TYR A 120 5.60 -3.41 -8.77
N THR A 121 5.86 -3.49 -10.07
CA THR A 121 6.53 -2.42 -10.84
C THR A 121 5.58 -1.68 -11.75
N THR A 122 4.50 -2.33 -12.19
CA THR A 122 3.53 -1.77 -13.14
C THR A 122 2.09 -2.00 -12.70
N ALA A 123 1.17 -1.14 -13.16
CA ALA A 123 -0.27 -1.30 -12.91
C ALA A 123 -0.82 -2.62 -13.51
N TYR A 124 -0.22 -3.11 -14.60
CA TYR A 124 -0.58 -4.37 -15.22
C TYR A 124 -0.34 -5.58 -14.30
N GLU A 125 0.80 -5.63 -13.60
CA GLU A 125 1.09 -6.69 -12.62
C GLU A 125 0.08 -6.68 -11.46
N VAL A 126 -0.30 -5.48 -11.01
CA VAL A 126 -1.34 -5.30 -9.98
C VAL A 126 -2.67 -5.84 -10.48
N GLU A 127 -3.08 -5.48 -11.70
CA GLU A 127 -4.33 -5.93 -12.30
C GLU A 127 -4.37 -7.46 -12.47
N ALA A 128 -3.29 -8.07 -12.96
CA ALA A 128 -3.18 -9.52 -13.09
C ALA A 128 -3.30 -10.24 -11.74
N THR A 129 -2.64 -9.68 -10.71
CA THR A 129 -2.71 -10.22 -9.34
C THR A 129 -4.12 -10.11 -8.77
N VAL A 130 -4.75 -8.94 -8.88
CA VAL A 130 -6.12 -8.72 -8.40
C VAL A 130 -7.11 -9.63 -9.13
N ARG A 131 -6.96 -9.81 -10.45
CA ARG A 131 -7.77 -10.75 -11.23
C ARG A 131 -7.61 -12.18 -10.73
N SER A 132 -6.38 -12.63 -10.48
CA SER A 132 -6.11 -13.96 -9.91
C SER A 132 -6.78 -14.15 -8.55
N MET A 133 -6.73 -13.14 -7.68
CA MET A 133 -7.40 -13.16 -6.36
C MET A 133 -8.92 -13.23 -6.48
N LEU A 134 -9.52 -12.53 -7.45
CA LEU A 134 -10.97 -12.49 -7.65
C LEU A 134 -11.51 -13.77 -8.32
N SER A 135 -10.73 -14.39 -9.20
CA SER A 135 -11.11 -15.64 -9.87
C SER A 135 -11.08 -16.87 -8.94
N GLY A 136 -10.63 -16.73 -7.68
CA GLY A 136 -10.57 -17.84 -6.73
C GLY A 136 -9.58 -18.94 -7.13
N GLY A 137 -8.76 -18.72 -8.16
CA GLY A 137 -7.86 -19.70 -8.76
C GLY A 137 -6.49 -19.82 -8.09
N GLY A 138 -6.27 -19.13 -6.97
CA GLY A 138 -5.06 -19.31 -6.16
C GLY A 138 -5.13 -20.59 -5.32
N ILE A 139 -4.00 -21.27 -5.15
CA ILE A 139 -3.81 -22.48 -4.34
C ILE A 139 -4.31 -22.31 -2.87
N GLY A 140 -4.53 -21.07 -2.41
CA GLY A 140 -5.15 -20.72 -1.12
C GLY A 140 -6.69 -20.65 -1.10
N GLY A 141 -7.40 -21.02 -2.17
CA GLY A 141 -8.87 -21.06 -2.18
C GLY A 141 -9.46 -22.05 -1.16
N LEU A 142 -8.70 -23.08 -0.78
CA LEU A 142 -9.10 -24.06 0.24
C LEU A 142 -8.87 -23.55 1.67
N THR A 143 -7.87 -22.69 1.91
CA THR A 143 -7.59 -22.15 3.25
C THR A 143 -8.54 -21.01 3.63
N ALA A 144 -8.96 -20.18 2.67
CA ALA A 144 -9.90 -19.08 2.94
C ALA A 144 -11.30 -19.58 3.37
N MET A 145 -11.80 -20.69 2.80
CA MET A 145 -13.04 -21.31 3.25
C MET A 145 -12.91 -21.95 4.63
N ALA A 146 -11.74 -22.50 4.97
CA ALA A 146 -11.46 -23.03 6.30
C ALA A 146 -11.38 -21.92 7.36
N GLU A 147 -10.79 -20.76 7.03
CA GLU A 147 -10.73 -19.60 7.93
C GLU A 147 -12.11 -18.96 8.16
N ASP A 148 -12.96 -18.85 7.14
CA ASP A 148 -14.32 -18.31 7.29
C ASP A 148 -15.22 -19.28 8.10
N ALA A 149 -15.07 -20.60 7.90
CA ALA A 149 -15.75 -21.60 8.71
C ALA A 149 -15.29 -21.55 10.18
N LEU A 150 -13.99 -21.40 10.43
CA LEU A 150 -13.43 -21.23 11.78
C LEU A 150 -13.89 -19.92 12.44
N ALA A 151 -13.91 -18.81 11.71
CA ALA A 151 -14.41 -17.53 12.21
C ALA A 151 -15.90 -17.61 12.57
N THR A 152 -16.70 -18.28 11.74
CA THR A 152 -18.14 -18.49 11.98
C THR A 152 -18.39 -19.43 13.16
N CYS A 153 -17.58 -20.48 13.36
CA CYS A 153 -17.63 -21.35 14.53
C CYS A 153 -17.22 -20.64 15.84
N LEU A 154 -16.24 -19.73 15.77
CA LEU A 154 -15.80 -18.98 16.95
C LEU A 154 -16.82 -17.89 17.37
N VAL A 155 -17.49 -17.25 16.40
CA VAL A 155 -18.55 -16.26 16.69
C VAL A 155 -19.82 -16.92 17.22
N SER A 156 -20.17 -18.11 16.73
CA SER A 156 -21.31 -18.88 17.26
C SER A 156 -21.06 -19.40 18.68
N LYS A 157 -19.80 -19.72 19.04
CA LYS A 157 -19.42 -20.06 20.42
C LYS A 157 -19.49 -18.88 21.39
N GLN A 158 -19.52 -17.64 20.89
CA GLN A 158 -19.60 -16.42 21.70
C GLN A 158 -21.04 -15.98 22.01
N ARG A 159 -22.06 -16.65 21.43
CA ARG A 159 -23.48 -16.33 21.62
C ARG A 159 -24.28 -17.36 22.44
N GLY A 160 -23.64 -18.35 23.03
CA GLY A 160 -24.35 -19.35 23.83
C GLY A 160 -23.50 -19.93 24.95
N LEU A 161 -23.92 -19.62 26.19
CA LEU A 161 -23.57 -20.23 27.47
C LEU A 161 -22.33 -19.67 28.18
N ASP A 162 -22.62 -18.69 29.03
CA ASP A 162 -22.02 -18.53 30.35
C ASP A 162 -21.84 -19.88 31.03
N LEU A 163 -20.60 -20.39 31.10
CA LEU A 163 -20.17 -21.19 32.24
C LEU A 163 -18.67 -20.96 32.45
N ALA A 164 -18.40 -19.99 33.33
CA ALA A 164 -17.24 -19.89 34.22
C ALA A 164 -15.83 -19.99 33.61
N GLY A 165 -15.19 -18.82 33.49
CA GLY A 165 -13.84 -18.63 34.01
C GLY A 165 -12.66 -18.92 33.07
N ALA A 166 -11.77 -17.93 33.01
CA ALA A 166 -10.39 -17.97 32.50
C ALA A 166 -10.18 -17.77 30.98
N GLY A 167 -9.46 -16.68 30.65
CA GLY A 167 -8.41 -16.74 29.64
C GLY A 167 -8.49 -15.82 28.43
N CYS A 168 -8.62 -14.49 28.60
CA CYS A 168 -8.45 -13.50 27.52
C CYS A 168 -6.98 -13.29 27.07
N ALA A 169 -6.16 -14.36 26.99
CA ALA A 169 -4.74 -14.28 26.64
C ALA A 169 -4.38 -14.80 25.23
N SER A 170 -5.34 -15.28 24.42
CA SER A 170 -5.02 -16.12 23.26
C SER A 170 -5.62 -15.66 21.93
N ARG A 171 -5.49 -14.38 21.57
CA ARG A 171 -5.72 -13.95 20.17
C ARG A 171 -4.44 -13.43 19.51
N VAL A 172 -3.65 -12.62 20.22
CA VAL A 172 -2.33 -12.17 19.75
C VAL A 172 -1.32 -13.33 19.75
N ALA A 173 -1.34 -14.20 20.75
CA ALA A 173 -0.45 -15.38 20.82
C ALA A 173 -0.70 -16.38 19.68
N CYS A 174 -1.94 -16.57 19.23
CA CYS A 174 -2.24 -17.42 18.07
C CYS A 174 -1.71 -16.79 16.77
N LEU A 175 -1.79 -15.47 16.62
CA LEU A 175 -1.29 -14.76 15.43
C LEU A 175 0.25 -14.81 15.36
N VAL A 176 0.92 -14.62 16.50
CA VAL A 176 2.39 -14.74 16.61
C VAL A 176 2.85 -16.20 16.45
N GLY A 177 2.10 -17.17 17.00
CA GLY A 177 2.37 -18.61 16.81
C GLY A 177 2.27 -19.05 15.35
N SER A 178 1.27 -18.56 14.60
CA SER A 178 1.12 -18.85 13.17
C SER A 178 2.22 -18.20 12.32
N MET A 179 2.71 -17.03 12.71
CA MET A 179 3.83 -16.38 12.04
C MET A 179 5.18 -17.08 12.32
N LEU A 180 5.37 -17.64 13.52
CA LEU A 180 6.60 -18.37 13.88
C LEU A 180 6.61 -19.82 13.37
N ALA A 181 5.45 -20.45 13.21
CA ALA A 181 5.33 -21.80 12.69
C ALA A 181 5.58 -21.89 11.16
N LEU A 182 5.63 -20.76 10.45
CA LEU A 182 5.92 -20.75 9.01
C LEU A 182 7.40 -20.91 8.65
N HIS A 183 8.30 -21.06 9.64
CA HIS A 183 9.73 -21.33 9.39
C HIS A 183 10.38 -22.30 10.39
N PRO A 184 10.21 -23.62 10.19
CA PRO A 184 11.25 -24.57 10.53
C PRO A 184 11.44 -25.56 9.37
N GLY A 185 12.18 -25.17 8.33
CA GLY A 185 12.35 -26.08 7.19
C GLY A 185 13.35 -25.74 6.09
N GLN A 186 14.11 -24.64 6.17
CA GLN A 186 15.09 -24.28 5.13
C GLN A 186 16.50 -24.01 5.69
N LEU A 187 16.94 -24.84 6.64
CA LEU A 187 18.36 -24.96 7.02
C LEU A 187 18.74 -26.44 7.24
N GLU A 188 18.62 -27.26 6.20
CA GLU A 188 19.50 -28.44 6.03
C GLU A 188 20.62 -28.03 5.06
N LEU A 189 21.78 -27.64 5.58
CA LEU A 189 22.91 -28.53 5.84
C LEU A 189 23.49 -29.18 4.57
N ALA A 190 23.93 -28.34 3.63
CA ALA A 190 24.95 -28.73 2.67
C ALA A 190 26.29 -28.89 3.40
N LYS A 191 26.65 -30.14 3.75
CA LYS A 191 27.97 -30.52 4.24
C LYS A 191 29.06 -30.16 3.20
N PRO A 192 30.05 -29.31 3.51
CA PRO A 192 31.26 -29.26 2.69
C PRO A 192 32.10 -30.52 2.96
N LYS A 193 32.27 -31.30 1.89
CA LYS A 193 33.17 -32.46 1.81
C LYS A 193 34.63 -31.99 1.97
N PRO A 194 35.41 -32.51 2.93
CA PRO A 194 36.83 -32.21 3.01
C PRO A 194 37.63 -33.17 2.12
N ALA A 195 38.81 -32.71 1.70
CA ALA A 195 39.91 -33.41 1.02
C ALA A 195 39.91 -33.41 -0.52
N ALA A 196 40.60 -32.41 -1.09
CA ALA A 196 41.74 -32.54 -2.03
C ALA A 196 42.18 -31.10 -2.39
N MET A 197 43.18 -30.54 -1.72
CA MET A 197 44.61 -30.66 -2.02
C MET A 197 45.02 -29.91 -3.31
N ALA A 198 45.74 -28.82 -3.07
CA ALA A 198 46.85 -28.28 -3.86
C ALA A 198 46.65 -28.06 -5.37
N ALA A 199 46.54 -26.79 -5.76
CA ALA A 199 47.47 -26.13 -6.69
C ALA A 199 46.86 -24.82 -7.20
N ALA A 200 47.54 -23.70 -6.91
CA ALA A 200 47.84 -22.61 -7.85
C ALA A 200 48.03 -21.31 -7.06
N ILE A 201 49.25 -21.18 -6.54
CA ILE A 201 49.92 -19.90 -6.39
C ILE A 201 50.05 -19.32 -7.80
N ALA A 202 49.47 -18.14 -8.06
CA ALA A 202 50.12 -17.06 -8.84
C ALA A 202 49.18 -15.86 -9.07
N ALA A 203 49.76 -14.68 -8.89
CA ALA A 203 49.41 -13.41 -9.52
C ALA A 203 48.26 -12.56 -8.91
N THR A 204 48.63 -11.73 -7.93
CA THR A 204 48.25 -10.29 -7.93
C THR A 204 48.86 -9.62 -9.18
N PRO A 205 48.29 -8.54 -9.75
CA PRO A 205 48.35 -7.22 -9.12
C PRO A 205 47.17 -6.26 -9.37
N GLN A 206 47.21 -5.18 -8.58
CA GLN A 206 46.53 -3.90 -8.69
C GLN A 206 46.26 -3.40 -10.13
N ARG A 207 45.16 -2.65 -10.30
CA ARG A 207 45.17 -1.50 -11.23
C ARG A 207 44.28 -0.34 -10.75
N LEU A 208 44.96 0.69 -10.27
CA LEU A 208 44.54 2.08 -10.25
C LEU A 208 44.23 2.58 -11.68
N GLY A 209 43.24 3.46 -11.78
CA GLY A 209 42.93 4.28 -12.95
C GLY A 209 41.48 4.72 -12.88
N GLY A 210 41.13 5.98 -12.60
CA GLY A 210 41.66 7.18 -13.24
C GLY A 210 40.74 7.51 -14.42
N GLY A 211 39.72 8.35 -14.18
CA GLY A 211 38.66 8.62 -15.16
C GLY A 211 37.97 9.96 -14.96
N ARG A 212 38.75 11.02 -14.76
CA ARG A 212 38.35 12.43 -14.89
C ARG A 212 37.83 12.65 -16.33
N ARG A 213 36.57 13.05 -16.48
CA ARG A 213 36.09 13.72 -17.69
C ARG A 213 35.22 14.92 -17.31
N ASP A 214 35.91 16.05 -17.31
CA ASP A 214 35.38 17.37 -17.59
C ASP A 214 34.67 17.36 -18.97
N ARG A 215 33.44 17.85 -19.05
CA ARG A 215 32.83 18.47 -20.26
C ARG A 215 31.61 19.26 -19.81
N ALA A 216 31.76 20.58 -19.65
CA ALA A 216 31.70 21.60 -20.71
C ALA A 216 30.28 22.17 -20.83
N ALA A 217 30.21 23.45 -20.47
CA ALA A 217 29.10 24.36 -20.68
C ALA A 217 28.61 24.36 -22.14
N SER A 218 27.30 24.50 -22.31
CA SER A 218 26.73 25.19 -23.46
C SER A 218 25.63 26.13 -22.99
N THR A 219 26.04 27.38 -22.83
CA THR A 219 25.21 28.58 -22.93
C THR A 219 24.40 28.58 -24.23
N SER A 220 23.11 28.89 -24.17
CA SER A 220 22.36 29.40 -25.31
C SER A 220 21.59 30.67 -24.88
N PRO A 221 21.72 31.80 -25.61
CA PRO A 221 21.15 33.09 -25.22
C PRO A 221 19.78 33.36 -25.87
N ALA A 222 19.03 34.22 -25.18
CA ALA A 222 18.17 35.29 -25.70
C ALA A 222 17.44 35.08 -27.05
N GLY A 223 16.11 34.90 -26.96
CA GLY A 223 15.18 35.18 -28.05
C GLY A 223 14.24 36.31 -27.63
N SER A 224 14.59 37.53 -28.03
CA SER A 224 13.81 38.76 -27.89
C SER A 224 12.91 38.95 -29.11
N ALA A 225 11.61 39.16 -28.91
CA ALA A 225 10.65 39.75 -29.85
C ALA A 225 9.48 40.26 -28.97
N ALA A 226 9.18 41.54 -28.75
CA ALA A 226 9.04 42.71 -29.63
C ALA A 226 7.96 42.53 -30.73
N VAL A 227 6.70 42.82 -30.38
CA VAL A 227 5.61 43.37 -31.24
C VAL A 227 4.62 44.04 -30.26
N VAL A 228 4.58 45.37 -30.06
CA VAL A 228 4.05 46.47 -30.91
C VAL A 228 2.56 46.33 -31.24
N PHE A 229 1.67 46.80 -30.34
CA PHE A 229 0.85 48.03 -30.45
C PHE A 229 -0.07 48.13 -29.23
#